data_AF-A0A529LYV6-F1
#
_entry.id   AF-A0A529LYV6-F1
#
_cell.length_a   1.000
_cell.length_b   1.000
_cell.length_c   1.000
_cell.angle_alpha   90.00
_cell.angle_beta   90.00
_cell.angle_gamma   90.00
#
_symmetry.space_group_name_H-M   'P 1'
#
loop_
_entity.id
_entity.type
_entity.pdbx_description
1 polymer ?
#
loop_
_entity_poly.entity_id
_entity_poly.type
_entity_poly.pdbx_seq_one_letter_code
_entity_poly.pdbx_strand_id
1 'polypeptide(L)' 'IRTGLDLAYDRLARIPGVILPTKPRGGMYAFFAIEGEADARQVCARILETARVGLAPGHLFGNSAAAFLRMCVCRDSGQI' A
#
# COMPACT_ATOMS: atom_id res chain seq x y z
N ILE A 1 -16.14 8.29 1.55
CA ILE A 1 -15.04 7.63 2.28
C ILE A 1 -14.77 6.18 1.80
N ARG A 2 -15.75 5.42 1.27
CA ARG A 2 -15.52 4.07 0.70
C ARG A 2 -14.70 4.04 -0.61
N THR A 3 -14.94 5.02 -1.48
CA THR A 3 -14.40 5.05 -2.86
C THR A 3 -12.88 4.90 -2.96
N GLY A 4 -12.11 5.56 -2.09
CA GLY A 4 -10.64 5.51 -2.16
C GLY A 4 -10.08 4.10 -1.89
N LEU A 5 -10.63 3.39 -0.92
CA LEU A 5 -10.19 2.03 -0.60
C LEU A 5 -10.60 1.05 -1.70
N ASP A 6 -11.81 1.20 -2.25
CA ASP A 6 -12.29 0.39 -3.37
C ASP A 6 -11.38 0.55 -4.60
N LEU A 7 -11.06 1.80 -4.96
CA LEU A 7 -10.15 2.11 -6.06
C LEU A 7 -8.74 1.58 -5.82
N ALA A 8 -8.20 1.76 -4.61
CA ALA A 8 -6.87 1.26 -4.27
C ALA A 8 -6.80 -0.26 -4.41
N TYR A 9 -7.78 -1.00 -3.90
CA TYR A 9 -7.80 -2.46 -4.01
C TYR A 9 -7.97 -2.94 -5.46
N ASP A 10 -8.84 -2.31 -6.24
CA ASP A 10 -9.03 -2.65 -7.65
C ASP A 10 -7.75 -2.41 -8.48
N ARG A 11 -7.07 -1.29 -8.26
CA ARG A 11 -5.86 -0.92 -9.01
C ARG A 11 -4.62 -1.70 -8.56
N LEU A 12 -4.41 -1.81 -7.25
CA LEU A 12 -3.28 -2.55 -6.70
C LEU A 12 -3.33 -4.04 -7.08
N ALA A 13 -4.53 -4.63 -7.13
CA ALA A 13 -4.70 -6.03 -7.53
C ALA A 13 -4.28 -6.31 -8.99
N ARG A 14 -4.18 -5.28 -9.84
CA ARG A 14 -3.75 -5.41 -11.24
C ARG A 14 -2.24 -5.31 -11.42
N ILE A 15 -1.50 -4.94 -10.37
CA ILE A 15 -0.04 -4.82 -10.42
C ILE A 15 0.57 -6.20 -10.12
N PRO A 16 1.36 -6.79 -11.04
CA PRO A 16 2.01 -8.07 -10.80
C PRO A 16 2.89 -8.05 -9.54
N GLY A 17 2.81 -9.11 -8.74
CA GLY A 17 3.58 -9.24 -7.50
C GLY A 17 3.00 -8.48 -6.31
N VAL A 18 1.92 -7.70 -6.45
CA VAL A 18 1.23 -7.12 -5.28
C VAL A 18 0.42 -8.20 -4.56
N ILE A 19 0.64 -8.30 -3.24
CA ILE A 19 -0.12 -9.17 -2.34
C ILE A 19 -1.06 -8.30 -1.50
N LEU A 20 -2.36 -8.50 -1.67
CA LEU A 20 -3.41 -7.79 -0.92
C LEU A 20 -4.05 -8.72 0.12
N PRO A 21 -4.21 -8.26 1.38
CA PRO A 21 -5.03 -8.95 2.36
C PRO A 21 -6.52 -8.80 2.02
N THR A 22 -7.41 -9.41 2.81
CA THR A 22 -8.86 -9.16 2.69
C THR A 22 -9.17 -7.68 2.87
N LYS A 23 -9.92 -7.10 1.92
CA LYS A 23 -10.28 -5.68 1.95
C LYS A 23 -10.99 -5.32 3.27
N PRO A 24 -10.52 -4.30 4.02
CA PRO A 24 -11.16 -3.91 5.25
C PRO A 24 -12.53 -3.28 4.97
N ARG A 25 -13.43 -3.35 5.96
CA ARG A 25 -14.79 -2.81 5.84
C ARG A 25 -14.84 -1.28 5.72
N GLY A 26 -13.77 -0.60 6.11
CA GLY A 26 -13.59 0.84 6.04
C GLY A 26 -12.22 1.28 6.55
N GLY A 27 -11.99 2.58 6.56
CA GLY A 27 -10.71 3.19 6.95
C GLY A 27 -10.09 3.99 5.80
N MET A 28 -9.00 4.68 6.10
CA MET A 28 -8.27 5.54 5.17
C MET A 28 -6.94 4.96 4.71
N TYR A 29 -6.67 3.69 5.00
CA TYR A 29 -5.39 3.04 4.69
C TYR A 29 -5.59 1.71 3.99
N ALA A 30 -4.86 1.50 2.90
CA ALA A 30 -4.67 0.19 2.27
C ALA A 30 -3.30 -0.37 2.68
N PHE A 31 -3.29 -1.62 3.13
CA PHE A 31 -2.07 -2.37 3.41
C PHE A 31 -1.87 -3.40 2.30
N PHE A 32 -0.65 -3.53 1.80
CA PHE A 32 -0.28 -4.53 0.80
C PHE A 32 1.20 -4.87 0.94
N ALA A 33 1.63 -5.98 0.37
CA ALA A 33 3.04 -6.37 0.29
C ALA A 33 3.43 -6.58 -1.18
N ILE A 34 4.73 -6.72 -1.44
CA ILE A 34 5.27 -7.09 -2.74
C ILE A 34 5.91 -8.48 -2.62
N GLU A 35 5.61 -9.38 -3.55
CA GLU A 35 6.16 -10.73 -3.59
C GLU A 35 7.70 -10.69 -3.62
N GLY A 36 8.32 -11.53 -2.80
CA GLY A 36 9.78 -11.60 -2.66
C GLY A 36 10.42 -10.46 -1.86
N GLU A 37 9.65 -9.45 -1.42
CA GLU A 37 10.18 -8.29 -0.69
C GLU A 37 9.82 -8.35 0.80
N ALA A 38 10.81 -8.64 1.64
CA ALA A 38 10.63 -8.72 3.09
C ALA A 38 10.86 -7.38 3.82
N ASP A 39 11.57 -6.44 3.19
CA ASP A 39 11.91 -5.13 3.78
C ASP A 39 11.14 -4.00 3.07
N ALA A 40 10.00 -3.62 3.64
CA ALA A 40 9.18 -2.54 3.10
C ALA A 40 9.90 -1.18 3.08
N ARG A 41 10.97 -0.97 3.86
CA ARG A 41 11.72 0.30 3.84
C ARG A 41 12.40 0.52 2.50
N GLN A 42 13.07 -0.51 1.99
CA GLN A 42 13.77 -0.45 0.69
C GLN A 42 12.78 -0.30 -0.45
N VAL A 43 11.66 -1.04 -0.39
CA VAL A 43 10.60 -0.93 -1.39
C VAL A 43 9.97 0.46 -1.40
N CYS A 44 9.63 1.03 -0.24
CA CYS A 44 9.09 2.38 -0.14
C CYS A 44 10.05 3.43 -0.72
N ALA A 45 11.36 3.34 -0.44
CA ALA A 45 12.36 4.25 -0.98
C ALA A 45 12.43 4.16 -2.51
N ARG A 46 12.48 2.93 -3.06
CA ARG A 46 12.52 2.70 -4.51
C ARG A 46 11.26 3.23 -5.20
N ILE A 47 10.08 2.99 -4.63
CA ILE A 47 8.80 3.50 -5.17
C ILE A 47 8.77 5.04 -5.13
N LEU A 48 9.27 5.65 -4.05
CA LEU A 48 9.35 7.10 -3.94
C LEU A 48 10.26 7.70 -5.02
N GLU A 49 11.42 7.12 -5.25
CA GLU A 49 12.40 7.62 -6.23
C GLU A 49 11.94 7.42 -7.67
N THR A 50 11.41 6.24 -8.00
CA THR A 50 11.07 5.85 -9.38
C THR A 50 9.67 6.26 -9.81
N ALA A 51 8.69 6.19 -8.90
CA ALA A 51 7.29 6.45 -9.20
C ALA A 51 6.75 7.72 -8.53
N ARG A 52 7.54 8.41 -7.69
CA ARG A 52 7.13 9.62 -6.96
C ARG A 52 5.92 9.40 -6.04
N VAL A 53 5.77 8.19 -5.51
CA VAL A 53 4.70 7.83 -4.58
C VAL A 53 5.29 7.60 -3.19
N GLY A 54 4.86 8.42 -2.22
CA GLY A 54 5.22 8.24 -0.81
C GLY A 54 4.34 7.20 -0.13
N LEU A 55 4.95 6.21 0.51
CA LEU A 55 4.30 5.14 1.25
C LEU A 55 4.90 5.03 2.66
N ALA A 56 4.12 4.58 3.63
CA ALA A 56 4.62 4.32 4.98
C ALA A 56 5.07 2.86 5.08
N PRO A 57 6.33 2.58 5.48
CA PRO A 57 6.82 1.23 5.65
C PRO A 57 6.22 0.58 6.91
N GLY A 58 5.93 -0.72 6.82
CA GLY A 58 5.13 -1.44 7.80
C GLY A 58 5.80 -1.66 9.15
N HIS A 59 7.13 -1.65 9.22
CA HIS A 59 7.86 -1.76 10.49
C HIS A 59 7.50 -0.65 11.50
N LEU A 60 7.00 0.50 11.02
CA LEU A 60 6.47 1.58 11.86
C LEU A 60 5.21 1.18 12.65
N PHE A 61 4.58 0.06 12.28
CA PHE A 61 3.37 -0.48 12.90
C PHE A 61 3.63 -1.78 13.67
N GLY A 62 4.91 -2.17 13.83
CA GLY A 62 5.34 -3.37 14.53
C GLY A 62 6.07 -4.36 13.62
N ASN A 63 6.87 -5.24 14.23
CA ASN A 63 7.76 -6.15 13.50
C ASN A 63 6.99 -7.16 12.62
N SER A 64 5.77 -7.53 13.02
CA SER A 64 4.90 -8.42 12.23
C SER A 64 4.45 -7.80 10.90
N ALA A 65 4.56 -6.48 10.74
CA ALA A 65 4.20 -5.76 9.53
C ALA A 65 5.41 -5.36 8.68
N ALA A 66 6.62 -5.84 8.97
CA ALA A 66 7.85 -5.38 8.33
C ALA A 66 7.85 -5.44 6.79
N ALA A 67 7.17 -6.43 6.20
CA ALA A 67 7.04 -6.59 4.75
C ALA A 67 5.90 -5.77 4.12
N PHE A 68 5.01 -5.18 4.91
CA PHE A 68 3.84 -4.47 4.42
C PHE A 68 4.14 -3.00 4.15
N LEU A 69 3.47 -2.44 3.15
CA LEU A 69 3.42 -1.03 2.83
C LEU A 69 2.03 -0.50 3.16
N ARG A 70 1.95 0.74 3.64
CA ARG A 70 0.69 1.42 3.92
C ARG A 70 0.51 2.64 3.02
N MET A 71 -0.56 2.61 2.23
CA MET A 71 -1.01 3.71 1.37
C MET A 71 -2.18 4.46 2.01
N CYS A 72 -2.12 5.79 2.04
CA CYS A 72 -3.26 6.62 2.45
C CYS A 72 -4.21 6.81 1.26
N VAL A 73 -5.48 6.46 1.45
CA VAL A 73 -6.54 6.62 0.45
C VAL A 73 -7.50 7.78 0.75
N CYS A 74 -7.22 8.57 1.81
CA CYS A 74 -7.92 9.83 2.07
C CYS A 74 -7.34 10.92 1.16
N ARG A 75 -7.63 10.78 -0.13
CA ARG A 75 -7.20 11.69 -1.19
C ARG A 75 -8.31 11.79 -2.23
N ASP A 76 -8.19 12.74 -3.16
CA ASP A 76 -9.08 12.80 -4.30
C ASP A 76 -9.01 11.50 -5.13
N SER A 77 -10.16 11.04 -5.64
CA SER A 77 -10.26 9.78 -6.37
C SER A 77 -9.49 9.74 -7.69
N GLY A 78 -9.20 10.89 -8.30
CA GLY A 78 -8.35 10.99 -9.49
C GLY A 78 -6.86 10.81 -9.16
N GLN A 79 -6.49 10.81 -7.89
CA GLN A 79 -5.11 10.73 -7.41
C GLN A 79 -4.77 9.45 -6.64
N ILE A 80 -5.79 8.62 -6.35
CA ILE A 80 -5.66 7.19 -6.04
C ILE A 80 -5.66 6.48 -7.38
#